data_AF-L9LYR8-F1
#
_entry.id   AF-L9LYR8-F1
#
_cell.length_a   1.000
_cell.length_b   1.000
_cell.length_c   1.000
_cell.angle_alpha   90.00
_cell.angle_beta   90.00
_cell.angle_gamma   90.00
#
_symmetry.space_group_name_H-M   'P 1'
#
loop_
_entity.id
_entity.type
_entity.pdbx_description
1 polymer ?
#
loop_
_entity_poly.entity_id
_entity_poly.type
_entity_poly.pdbx_seq_one_letter_code
_entity_poly.pdbx_strand_id
1 'polypeptide(L)'
;MKNLISRIDILLIFSGFIFLAIFFILFIIQYFYISKNLKGLCEIIFNDSKAYKVPLEPFDFYFLSCLPLVFWCETLSIKKGIIFSKLYGKEYYFKIEKNQLIQLLEKYPRFFQIQYLIFIFIFFAFIFMFVGVFLNKFFFVY
;
A
#
# COMPACT_ATOMS: atom_id res chain seq x y z
N MET A 1 35.77 -8.07 13.43
CA MET A 1 34.80 -7.99 12.31
C MET A 1 33.56 -8.85 12.53
N LYS A 2 33.67 -10.17 12.76
CA LYS A 2 32.51 -11.07 12.98
C LYS A 2 31.52 -10.59 14.06
N ASN A 3 32.00 -10.20 15.26
CA ASN A 3 31.13 -9.66 16.32
C ASN A 3 30.39 -8.35 15.98
N LEU A 4 30.93 -7.53 15.07
CA LEU A 4 30.27 -6.30 14.64
C LEU A 4 29.15 -6.62 13.65
N ILE A 5 29.43 -7.50 12.68
CA ILE A 5 28.45 -7.98 11.70
C ILE A 5 27.29 -8.70 12.40
N SER A 6 27.58 -9.47 13.46
CA SER A 6 26.60 -10.18 14.31
C SER A 6 25.64 -9.29 15.09
N ARG A 7 26.02 -8.03 15.29
CA ARG A 7 25.16 -7.06 15.96
C ARG A 7 24.29 -6.33 14.94
N ILE A 8 24.77 -6.20 13.71
CA ILE A 8 24.10 -5.49 12.63
C ILE A 8 22.99 -6.36 12.03
N ASP A 9 23.23 -7.65 11.78
CA ASP A 9 22.20 -8.57 11.26
C ASP A 9 21.01 -8.73 12.23
N ILE A 10 21.27 -8.92 13.53
CA ILE A 10 20.23 -8.98 14.56
C ILE A 10 19.44 -7.67 14.61
N LEU A 11 20.13 -6.52 14.56
CA LEU A 11 19.48 -5.21 14.55
C LEU A 11 18.60 -5.01 13.32
N LEU A 12 19.05 -5.45 12.14
CA LEU A 12 18.28 -5.36 10.90
C LEU A 12 17.05 -6.26 10.93
N ILE A 13 17.18 -7.51 11.37
CA ILE A 13 16.05 -8.44 11.50
C ILE A 13 15.03 -7.86 12.49
N PHE A 14 15.48 -7.41 13.66
CA PHE A 14 14.62 -6.80 14.68
C PHE A 14 13.92 -5.54 14.15
N SER A 15 14.65 -4.68 13.46
CA SER A 15 14.08 -3.50 12.80
C SER A 15 13.01 -3.92 11.79
N GLY A 16 13.27 -4.94 10.96
CA GLY A 16 12.30 -5.50 10.03
C GLY A 16 10.97 -5.89 10.68
N PHE A 17 11.03 -6.54 11.85
CA PHE A 17 9.83 -6.86 12.64
C PHE A 17 9.11 -5.61 13.18
N ILE A 18 9.83 -4.56 13.58
CA ILE A 18 9.21 -3.28 13.97
C ILE A 18 8.46 -2.66 12.78
N PHE A 19 9.09 -2.60 11.61
CA PHE A 19 8.44 -2.09 10.39
C PHE A 19 7.20 -2.90 10.04
N LEU A 20 7.25 -4.24 10.21
CA LEU A 20 6.12 -5.12 9.99
C LEU A 20 4.98 -4.87 11.00
N ALA A 21 5.29 -4.66 12.28
CA ALA A 21 4.30 -4.32 13.29
C ALA A 21 3.62 -2.98 12.98
N ILE A 22 4.39 -1.96 12.58
CA ILE A 22 3.85 -0.66 12.18
C ILE A 22 2.97 -0.81 10.93
N PHE A 23 3.36 -1.63 9.96
CA PHE A 23 2.54 -1.97 8.80
C PHE A 23 1.16 -2.48 9.21
N PHE A 24 1.07 -3.44 10.13
CA PHE A 24 -0.23 -3.96 10.59
C PHE A 24 -1.06 -2.89 11.30
N ILE A 25 -0.45 -2.05 12.13
CA ILE A 25 -1.13 -0.93 12.79
C ILE A 25 -1.72 0.03 11.75
N LEU A 26 -0.93 0.41 10.74
CA LEU A 26 -1.39 1.29 9.66
C LEU A 26 -2.50 0.66 8.84
N PHE A 27 -2.45 -0.66 8.58
CA PHE A 27 -3.49 -1.39 7.85
C PHE A 27 -4.83 -1.37 8.61
N ILE A 28 -4.79 -1.53 9.94
CA ILE A 28 -5.97 -1.38 10.81
C ILE A 28 -6.49 0.06 10.77
N ILE A 29 -5.60 1.06 10.88
CA ILE A 29 -5.98 2.48 10.77
C ILE A 29 -6.67 2.75 9.44
N GLN A 30 -6.15 2.18 8.35
CA GLN A 30 -6.73 2.33 7.03
C GLN A 30 -8.11 1.69 6.94
N TYR A 31 -8.31 0.50 7.50
CA TYR A 31 -9.62 -0.15 7.56
C TYR A 31 -10.66 0.76 8.23
N PHE A 32 -10.34 1.32 9.39
CA PHE A 32 -11.24 2.26 10.06
C PHE A 32 -11.46 3.54 9.26
N TYR A 33 -10.42 4.06 8.62
CA TYR A 33 -10.52 5.25 7.79
C TYR A 33 -11.45 5.02 6.58
N ILE A 34 -11.28 3.92 5.84
CA ILE A 34 -12.14 3.57 4.70
C ILE A 34 -13.57 3.34 5.19
N SER A 35 -13.77 2.55 6.24
CA SER A 35 -15.09 2.27 6.81
C SER A 35 -15.84 3.55 7.18
N LYS A 36 -15.16 4.51 7.82
CA LYS A 36 -15.75 5.80 8.20
C LYS A 36 -16.14 6.67 6.99
N ASN A 37 -15.36 6.61 5.91
CA ASN A 37 -15.55 7.43 4.72
C ASN A 37 -16.23 6.69 3.57
N LEU A 38 -16.72 5.46 3.80
CA LEU A 38 -17.09 4.50 2.76
C LEU A 38 -18.09 5.08 1.77
N LYS A 39 -19.18 5.67 2.25
CA LYS A 39 -20.23 6.25 1.39
C LYS A 39 -19.67 7.28 0.41
N GLY A 40 -18.78 8.15 0.88
CA GLY A 40 -18.22 9.21 0.05
C GLY A 40 -17.15 8.71 -0.91
N LEU A 41 -16.39 7.69 -0.53
CA LEU A 41 -15.48 7.00 -1.45
C LEU A 41 -16.29 6.29 -2.55
N CYS A 42 -17.33 5.53 -2.18
CA CYS A 42 -18.15 4.79 -3.13
C CYS A 42 -18.91 5.71 -4.09
N GLU A 43 -19.43 6.83 -3.60
CA GLU A 43 -20.07 7.83 -4.46
C GLU A 43 -19.11 8.37 -5.52
N ILE A 44 -17.85 8.65 -5.17
CA ILE A 44 -16.90 9.16 -6.17
C ILE A 44 -16.48 8.07 -7.15
N ILE A 45 -16.26 6.84 -6.69
CA ILE A 45 -15.68 5.76 -7.49
C ILE A 45 -16.73 5.07 -8.36
N PHE A 46 -17.88 4.73 -7.77
CA PHE A 46 -18.92 3.92 -8.40
C PHE A 46 -20.16 4.73 -8.80
N ASN A 47 -20.22 6.01 -8.44
CA ASN A 47 -21.44 6.82 -8.55
C ASN A 47 -22.63 6.18 -7.80
N ASP A 48 -22.33 5.38 -6.76
CA ASP A 48 -23.29 4.72 -5.89
C ASP A 48 -22.73 4.63 -4.46
N SER A 49 -23.23 5.50 -3.57
CA SER A 49 -22.91 5.48 -2.14
C SER A 49 -23.20 4.16 -1.40
N LYS A 50 -23.98 3.24 -1.98
CA LYS A 50 -24.34 1.94 -1.41
C LYS A 50 -23.61 0.76 -2.06
N ALA A 51 -22.65 1.01 -2.94
CA ALA A 51 -21.86 -0.04 -3.60
C ALA A 51 -21.25 -1.03 -2.61
N TYR A 52 -20.80 -0.54 -1.45
CA TYR A 52 -20.31 -1.36 -0.34
C TYR A 52 -21.03 -1.06 0.97
N LYS A 53 -21.04 -2.05 1.87
CA LYS A 53 -21.65 -1.95 3.21
C LYS A 53 -20.60 -2.13 4.30
N VAL A 54 -20.90 -1.58 5.48
CA VAL A 54 -20.10 -1.79 6.69
C VAL A 54 -20.76 -2.94 7.50
N PRO A 55 -19.98 -3.87 8.09
CA PRO A 55 -18.52 -3.99 8.00
C PRO A 55 -18.07 -4.37 6.59
N LEU A 56 -16.93 -3.82 6.16
CA LEU A 56 -16.36 -4.15 4.86
C LEU A 56 -15.87 -5.59 4.88
N GLU A 57 -16.28 -6.37 3.88
CA GLU A 57 -15.69 -7.68 3.67
C GLU A 57 -14.19 -7.55 3.35
N PRO A 58 -13.36 -8.55 3.70
CA PRO A 58 -11.91 -8.47 3.48
C PRO A 58 -11.52 -8.17 2.03
N PHE A 59 -12.24 -8.72 1.05
CA PHE A 59 -11.98 -8.48 -0.37
C PHE A 59 -12.36 -7.05 -0.78
N ASP A 60 -13.52 -6.56 -0.35
CA ASP A 60 -13.97 -5.19 -0.64
C ASP A 60 -13.01 -4.17 -0.04
N PHE A 61 -12.57 -4.40 1.20
CA PHE A 61 -11.55 -3.58 1.82
C PHE A 61 -10.22 -3.64 1.05
N TYR A 62 -9.79 -4.82 0.62
CA TYR A 62 -8.57 -4.97 -0.18
C TYR A 62 -8.64 -4.15 -1.47
N PHE A 63 -9.74 -4.28 -2.24
CA PHE A 63 -9.92 -3.53 -3.48
C PHE A 63 -9.91 -2.02 -3.25
N LEU A 64 -10.65 -1.54 -2.25
CA LEU A 64 -10.65 -0.13 -1.90
C LEU A 64 -9.26 0.32 -1.46
N SER A 65 -8.60 -0.40 -0.56
CA SER A 65 -7.26 -0.04 -0.06
C SER A 65 -6.22 0.08 -1.18
N CYS A 66 -6.34 -0.71 -2.25
CA CYS A 66 -5.43 -0.68 -3.40
C CYS A 66 -5.68 0.48 -4.38
N LEU A 67 -6.75 1.26 -4.24
CA LEU A 67 -7.07 2.36 -5.16
C LEU A 67 -5.94 3.39 -5.32
N PRO A 68 -5.26 3.87 -4.26
CA PRO A 68 -4.09 4.74 -4.39
C PRO A 68 -2.98 4.18 -5.29
N LEU A 69 -2.86 2.85 -5.37
CA LEU A 69 -1.90 2.16 -6.23
C LEU A 69 -2.32 2.25 -7.71
N VAL A 70 -3.61 1.99 -7.98
CA VAL A 70 -4.23 2.19 -9.29
C VAL A 70 -4.07 3.65 -9.75
N PHE A 71 -4.21 4.59 -8.81
CA PHE A 71 -4.01 6.01 -9.07
C PHE A 71 -2.57 6.41 -9.39
N TRP A 72 -1.59 5.76 -8.76
CA TRP A 72 -0.18 5.98 -9.07
C TRP A 72 0.13 5.64 -10.53
N CYS A 73 -0.37 4.50 -10.99
CA CYS A 73 -0.23 4.06 -12.37
C CYS A 73 -0.99 4.97 -13.36
N GLU A 74 -2.21 5.41 -13.07
CA GLU A 74 -2.92 6.39 -13.92
C GLU A 74 -2.24 7.76 -13.95
N THR A 75 -1.71 8.23 -12.81
CA THR A 75 -0.96 9.48 -12.76
C THR A 75 0.31 9.40 -13.63
N LEU A 76 1.01 8.26 -13.61
CA LEU A 76 2.14 8.00 -14.49
C LEU A 76 1.72 7.90 -15.96
N SER A 77 0.55 7.32 -16.25
CA SER A 77 -0.03 7.28 -17.60
C SER A 77 -0.21 8.68 -18.16
N ILE A 78 -0.88 9.56 -17.41
CA ILE A 78 -1.17 10.93 -17.81
C ILE A 78 0.12 11.75 -17.94
N LYS A 79 1.06 11.62 -17.00
CA LYS A 79 2.31 12.41 -17.01
C LYS A 79 3.35 11.94 -18.01
N LYS A 80 3.41 10.63 -18.31
CA LYS A 80 4.47 10.04 -19.15
C LYS A 80 3.95 9.45 -20.47
N GLY A 81 2.65 9.53 -20.74
CA GLY A 81 2.02 8.92 -21.93
C GLY A 81 2.01 7.40 -21.92
N ILE A 82 2.22 6.75 -20.76
CA ILE A 82 2.32 5.28 -20.65
C ILE A 82 0.92 4.69 -20.48
N ILE A 83 0.37 4.07 -21.52
CA ILE A 83 -0.97 3.48 -21.49
C ILE A 83 -0.94 2.15 -20.71
N PHE A 84 -1.20 2.17 -19.40
CA PHE A 84 -1.25 0.96 -18.56
C PHE A 84 -2.41 0.02 -18.91
N SER A 85 -3.49 0.54 -19.50
CA SER A 85 -4.63 -0.28 -19.95
C SER A 85 -4.28 -1.27 -21.06
N LYS A 86 -3.18 -1.05 -21.80
CA LYS A 86 -2.64 -2.03 -22.76
C LYS A 86 -1.88 -3.18 -22.09
N LEU A 87 -1.42 -3.00 -20.85
CA LEU A 87 -0.58 -3.99 -20.15
C LEU A 87 -1.37 -5.00 -19.32
N TYR A 88 -2.57 -4.65 -18.82
CA TYR A 88 -3.29 -5.47 -17.83
C TYR A 88 -4.66 -6.00 -18.30
N GLY A 89 -5.03 -5.80 -19.56
CA GLY A 89 -6.36 -6.17 -20.06
C GLY A 89 -7.46 -5.28 -19.46
N LYS A 90 -8.56 -5.07 -20.20
CA LYS A 90 -9.62 -4.12 -19.82
C LYS A 90 -10.40 -4.52 -18.56
N GLU A 91 -10.25 -5.75 -18.09
CA GLU A 91 -11.13 -6.34 -17.06
C GLU A 91 -10.55 -6.25 -15.64
N TYR A 92 -9.25 -6.01 -15.49
CA TYR A 92 -8.59 -6.03 -14.18
C TYR A 92 -8.35 -4.64 -13.56
N TYR A 93 -8.63 -3.57 -14.31
CA TYR A 93 -8.32 -2.21 -13.89
C TYR A 93 -9.59 -1.41 -13.64
N PHE A 94 -9.77 -0.90 -12.41
CA PHE A 94 -10.77 0.14 -12.16
C PHE A 94 -10.42 1.36 -13.00
N LYS A 95 -11.18 1.57 -14.07
CA LYS A 95 -11.04 2.75 -14.91
C LYS A 95 -11.60 3.93 -14.12
N ILE A 96 -10.70 4.74 -13.58
CA ILE A 96 -11.08 5.93 -12.82
C ILE A 96 -10.74 7.16 -13.65
N GLU A 97 -11.72 8.03 -13.80
CA GLU A 97 -11.57 9.26 -14.56
C GLU A 97 -10.72 10.29 -13.81
N LYS A 98 -10.04 11.16 -14.56
CA LYS A 98 -9.22 12.24 -14.00
C LYS A 98 -9.98 13.08 -12.95
N ASN A 99 -11.27 13.35 -13.20
CA ASN A 99 -12.10 14.14 -12.28
C ASN A 99 -12.36 13.40 -10.97
N GLN A 100 -12.60 12.08 -11.01
CA GLN A 100 -12.77 11.26 -9.81
C GLN A 100 -11.47 11.22 -8.98
N LEU A 101 -10.31 11.12 -9.64
CA LEU A 101 -9.01 11.19 -8.98
C LEU A 101 -8.81 12.55 -8.28
N ILE A 102 -9.07 13.66 -8.97
CA ILE A 102 -8.94 15.00 -8.39
C ILE A 102 -9.84 15.13 -7.14
N GLN A 103 -11.10 14.70 -7.24
CA GLN A 103 -12.02 14.73 -6.11
C GLN A 103 -11.54 13.88 -4.94
N LEU A 104 -10.98 12.69 -5.20
CA LEU A 104 -10.42 11.84 -4.15
C LEU A 104 -9.18 12.46 -3.49
N LEU A 105 -8.29 13.09 -4.27
CA LEU A 105 -7.11 13.76 -3.74
C LEU A 105 -7.47 14.97 -2.88
N GLU A 106 -8.46 15.75 -3.30
CA GLU A 106 -8.91 16.94 -2.57
C GLU A 106 -9.68 16.59 -1.30
N LYS A 107 -10.62 15.63 -1.39
CA LYS A 107 -11.52 15.29 -0.29
C LYS A 107 -10.95 14.26 0.67
N TYR A 108 -10.09 13.36 0.18
CA TYR A 108 -9.54 12.25 0.96
C TYR A 108 -8.01 12.12 0.84
N PRO A 109 -7.20 13.18 1.02
CA PRO A 109 -5.74 13.10 0.87
C PRO A 109 -5.09 12.11 1.85
N ARG A 110 -5.65 11.97 3.05
CA ARG A 110 -5.16 11.02 4.07
C ARG A 110 -5.28 9.57 3.62
N PHE A 111 -6.25 9.25 2.76
CA PHE A 111 -6.41 7.92 2.19
C PHE A 111 -5.15 7.47 1.45
N PHE A 112 -4.62 8.35 0.61
CA PHE A 112 -3.40 8.13 -0.16
C PHE A 112 -2.17 8.09 0.76
N GLN A 113 -2.09 9.02 1.72
CA GLN A 113 -0.97 9.08 2.65
C GLN A 113 -0.83 7.79 3.47
N ILE A 114 -1.94 7.29 4.04
CA ILE A 114 -1.95 6.04 4.80
C ILE A 114 -1.51 4.88 3.91
N GLN A 115 -2.06 4.76 2.70
CA GLN A 115 -1.69 3.69 1.79
C GLN A 115 -0.22 3.73 1.37
N TYR A 116 0.33 4.92 1.09
CA TYR A 116 1.75 5.05 0.74
C TYR A 116 2.67 4.74 1.92
N LEU A 117 2.29 5.13 3.15
CA LEU A 117 3.02 4.72 4.34
C LEU A 117 3.01 3.19 4.46
N ILE A 118 1.86 2.54 4.32
CA ILE A 118 1.75 1.07 4.35
C ILE A 118 2.75 0.43 3.37
N PHE A 119 2.82 0.92 2.13
CA PHE A 119 3.77 0.42 1.13
C PHE A 119 5.23 0.64 1.53
N ILE A 120 5.56 1.81 2.07
CA ILE A 120 6.92 2.12 2.52
C ILE A 120 7.32 1.20 3.68
N PHE A 121 6.43 0.99 4.66
CA PHE A 121 6.71 0.16 5.83
C PHE A 121 6.88 -1.31 5.46
N ILE A 122 6.02 -1.86 4.59
CA ILE A 122 6.18 -3.26 4.16
C ILE A 122 7.45 -3.45 3.31
N PHE A 123 7.79 -2.47 2.46
CA PHE A 123 9.01 -2.50 1.67
C PHE A 123 10.27 -2.50 2.56
N PHE A 124 10.33 -1.60 3.56
CA PHE A 124 11.44 -1.57 4.51
C PHE A 124 11.51 -2.84 5.38
N ALA A 125 10.35 -3.38 5.79
CA ALA A 125 10.30 -4.65 6.52
C ALA A 125 10.99 -5.76 5.71
N PHE A 126 10.63 -5.92 4.44
CA PHE A 126 11.23 -6.93 3.57
C PHE A 126 12.72 -6.69 3.32
N ILE A 127 13.14 -5.46 3.04
CA ILE A 127 14.56 -5.15 2.83
C ILE A 127 15.38 -5.48 4.06
N PHE A 128 14.96 -5.05 5.25
CA PHE A 128 15.74 -5.27 6.46
C PHE A 128 15.79 -6.74 6.88
N MET A 129 14.68 -7.46 6.74
CA MET A 129 14.69 -8.91 6.96
C MET A 129 15.57 -9.63 5.95
N PHE A 130 15.46 -9.29 4.66
CA PHE A 130 16.25 -9.93 3.59
C PHE A 130 17.74 -9.67 3.78
N VAL A 131 18.15 -8.42 3.98
CA VAL A 131 19.55 -8.06 4.21
C VAL A 131 20.07 -8.68 5.50
N GLY A 132 19.28 -8.67 6.58
CA GLY A 132 19.66 -9.31 7.84
C GLY A 132 19.90 -10.81 7.71
N VAL A 133 18.98 -11.53 7.06
CA VAL A 133 19.13 -12.98 6.80
C VAL A 133 20.31 -13.26 5.86
N PHE A 134 20.50 -12.43 4.83
CA PHE A 134 21.63 -12.55 3.92
C PHE A 134 22.97 -12.38 4.66
N LEU A 135 23.10 -11.35 5.50
CA LEU A 135 24.30 -11.12 6.30
C LEU A 135 24.59 -12.29 7.26
N ASN A 136 23.56 -12.80 7.94
CA ASN A 136 23.71 -13.96 8.82
C ASN A 136 24.19 -15.20 8.03
N LYS A 137 23.58 -15.50 6.89
CA LYS A 137 23.92 -16.71 6.12
C LYS A 137 25.31 -16.65 5.48
N PHE A 138 25.74 -15.50 4.96
CA PHE A 138 26.97 -15.40 4.17
C PHE A 138 28.19 -14.92 4.94
N PHE A 139 28.03 -14.24 6.08
CA PHE A 139 29.16 -13.75 6.88
C PHE A 139 29.38 -14.49 8.21
N PHE A 140 28.45 -15.37 8.62
CA PHE A 140 28.56 -16.15 9.86
C PHE A 140 28.80 -17.65 9.67
N VAL A 141 28.52 -18.20 8.48
CA VAL A 141 28.65 -19.65 8.19
C VAL A 141 30.07 -20.05 7.71
N TYR A 142 31.00 -19.11 7.56
CA TYR A 142 32.44 -19.35 7.29
C TYR A 142 33.32 -18.62 8.30
#